data_AF-A0AAD5CMR2-F1
#
_entry.id   AF-A0AAD5CMR2-F1
#
_cell.length_a   1.000
_cell.length_b   1.000
_cell.length_c   1.000
_cell.angle_alpha   90.00
_cell.angle_beta   90.00
_cell.angle_gamma   90.00
#
_symmetry.space_group_name_H-M   'P 1'
#
loop_
_entity.id
_entity.type
_entity.pdbx_description
1 polymer ?
#
loop_
_entity_poly.entity_id
_entity_poly.type
_entity_poly.pdbx_seq_one_letter_code
_entity_poly.pdbx_strand_id
1 'polypeptide(L)'
;MVAIKIGMLHYVLDHVYGAFMHRTKLSPPFFSRGWGGSKLDLLENMIKQIFPAAEGQNWPPRLIQPMWKTVWETKNACLKEGLFRTPCDEQIINALPPESHVARVAFLAPKFVPPHKMACVVHLAGTGDHSFERRLRLGGPLLKENIATMVLERTTIEEARSLLHWLDSEAGYGKMGISKMHNWHISVSDLPNLTRLLSICAESGVHAAMVGSLHPTPIATLPFLSPHSAVVAFCEGVLKHATAWDALRQDLSTAMTLHEVQEHMRHVLSLTDVTRFPIPKNPNACILVAA
;
A
#
# COMPACT_ATOMS: atom_id res chain seq x y z
N MET A 1 15.27 -19.75 25.78
CA MET A 1 13.89 -19.44 26.24
C MET A 1 13.80 -17.95 26.57
N VAL A 2 13.90 -17.05 25.57
CA VAL A 2 13.84 -15.58 25.74
C VAL A 2 13.15 -14.95 24.53
N ALA A 3 12.01 -15.52 24.10
CA ALA A 3 11.22 -15.00 22.97
C ALA A 3 9.88 -14.39 23.42
N ILE A 4 9.44 -14.67 24.65
CA ILE A 4 8.06 -14.39 25.09
C ILE A 4 7.89 -12.96 25.67
N LYS A 5 8.98 -12.25 26.03
CA LYS A 5 8.89 -10.92 26.69
C LYS A 5 9.10 -9.72 25.76
N ILE A 6 9.59 -9.92 24.54
CA ILE A 6 9.86 -8.82 23.61
C ILE A 6 8.57 -8.34 22.92
N GLY A 7 7.69 -9.27 22.53
CA GLY A 7 6.40 -8.92 21.92
C GLY A 7 5.48 -8.09 22.82
N MET A 8 5.38 -8.44 24.12
CA MET A 8 4.62 -7.64 25.09
C MET A 8 5.22 -6.25 25.31
N LEU A 9 6.54 -6.12 25.27
CA LEU A 9 7.21 -4.83 25.47
C LEU A 9 6.94 -3.89 24.29
N HIS A 10 7.03 -4.38 23.04
CA HIS A 10 6.66 -3.60 21.85
C HIS A 10 5.18 -3.22 21.86
N TYR A 11 4.30 -4.16 22.22
CA TYR A 11 2.86 -3.89 22.36
C TYR A 11 2.59 -2.76 23.36
N VAL A 12 3.23 -2.79 24.53
CA VAL A 12 3.10 -1.74 25.55
C VAL A 12 3.71 -0.43 25.08
N LEU A 13 4.88 -0.45 24.43
CA LEU A 13 5.53 0.73 23.89
C LEU A 13 4.69 1.40 22.80
N ASP A 14 4.11 0.64 21.88
CA ASP A 14 3.23 1.16 20.83
C ASP A 14 1.96 1.76 21.43
N HIS A 15 1.39 1.12 22.46
CA HIS A 15 0.23 1.67 23.17
C HIS A 15 0.58 2.95 23.93
N VAL A 16 1.74 3.01 24.60
CA VAL A 16 2.20 4.20 25.32
C VAL A 16 2.54 5.32 24.35
N TYR A 17 3.27 5.04 23.27
CA TYR A 17 3.62 6.02 22.24
C TYR A 17 2.37 6.53 21.52
N GLY A 18 1.49 5.63 21.08
CA GLY A 18 0.21 5.99 20.48
C GLY A 18 -0.65 6.81 21.44
N ALA A 19 -0.83 6.36 22.67
CA ALA A 19 -1.58 7.10 23.67
C ALA A 19 -0.96 8.48 23.94
N PHE A 20 0.37 8.60 24.01
CA PHE A 20 1.06 9.87 24.22
C PHE A 20 0.87 10.81 23.03
N MET A 21 1.20 10.38 21.81
CA MET A 21 1.08 11.19 20.59
C MET A 21 -0.36 11.68 20.37
N HIS A 22 -1.35 10.84 20.67
CA HIS A 22 -2.77 11.18 20.49
C HIS A 22 -3.36 12.00 21.64
N ARG A 23 -3.03 11.68 22.91
CA ARG A 23 -3.50 12.48 24.07
C ARG A 23 -2.92 13.88 24.08
N THR A 24 -1.71 14.06 23.55
CA THR A 24 -1.05 15.36 23.44
C THR A 24 -1.50 16.16 22.21
N LYS A 25 -2.34 15.59 21.32
CA LYS A 25 -2.81 16.21 20.06
C LYS A 25 -1.68 16.77 19.18
N LEU A 26 -0.50 16.17 19.24
CA LEU A 26 0.66 16.58 18.43
C LEU A 26 0.42 16.36 16.93
N SER A 27 -0.51 15.48 16.58
CA SER A 27 -1.02 15.30 15.22
C SER A 27 -2.56 15.39 15.19
N PRO A 28 -3.14 15.87 14.08
CA PRO A 28 -4.59 15.83 13.91
C PRO A 28 -5.07 14.37 13.91
N PRO A 29 -6.24 14.09 14.51
CA PRO A 29 -6.79 12.75 14.50
C PRO A 29 -7.20 12.33 13.07
N PHE A 30 -7.16 11.02 12.81
CA PHE A 30 -7.68 10.46 11.58
C PHE A 30 -9.17 10.78 11.44
N PHE A 31 -9.59 11.06 10.21
CA PHE A 31 -10.98 11.43 9.89
C PHE A 31 -11.49 12.67 10.65
N SER A 32 -10.60 13.60 10.99
CA SER A 32 -10.97 14.88 11.64
C SER A 32 -11.98 15.73 10.85
N ARG A 33 -12.17 15.45 9.55
CA ARG A 33 -13.15 16.10 8.68
C ARG A 33 -14.42 15.26 8.41
N GLY A 34 -14.63 14.19 9.19
CA GLY A 34 -15.77 13.28 8.99
C GLY A 34 -15.53 12.25 7.88
N TRP A 35 -16.62 11.71 7.37
CA TRP A 35 -16.68 10.65 6.37
C TRP A 35 -16.50 11.15 4.94
N GLY A 36 -16.69 12.45 4.70
CA GLY A 36 -16.62 13.05 3.37
C GLY A 36 -17.99 13.20 2.70
N GLY A 37 -19.08 13.07 3.47
CA GLY A 37 -20.46 13.31 3.03
C GLY A 37 -20.93 12.40 1.90
N SER A 38 -21.79 12.92 1.02
CA SER A 38 -22.46 12.18 -0.06
C SER A 38 -21.51 11.50 -1.07
N LYS A 39 -20.22 11.91 -1.09
CA LYS A 39 -19.19 11.27 -1.92
C LYS A 39 -18.80 9.90 -1.39
N LEU A 40 -18.83 9.70 -0.06
CA LEU A 40 -18.57 8.40 0.53
C LEU A 40 -19.73 7.44 0.28
N ASP A 41 -20.98 7.90 0.39
CA ASP A 41 -22.16 7.07 0.06
C ASP A 41 -22.09 6.56 -1.39
N LEU A 42 -21.69 7.44 -2.30
CA LEU A 42 -21.48 7.10 -3.70
C LEU A 42 -20.34 6.09 -3.85
N LEU A 43 -19.22 6.29 -3.17
CA LEU A 43 -18.09 5.35 -3.17
C LEU A 43 -18.48 3.99 -2.57
N GLU A 44 -19.21 3.95 -1.46
CA GLU A 44 -19.70 2.72 -0.83
C GLU A 44 -20.64 1.94 -1.73
N ASN A 45 -21.60 2.63 -2.36
CA ASN A 45 -22.51 2.01 -3.32
C ASN A 45 -21.75 1.45 -4.52
N MET A 46 -20.71 2.14 -4.99
CA MET A 46 -19.85 1.66 -6.06
C MET A 46 -18.99 0.46 -5.63
N ILE A 47 -18.39 0.50 -4.45
CA ILE A 47 -17.61 -0.61 -3.87
C ILE A 47 -18.51 -1.85 -3.74
N LYS A 48 -19.73 -1.70 -3.22
CA LYS A 48 -20.70 -2.80 -3.10
C LYS A 48 -21.12 -3.39 -4.44
N GLN A 49 -21.03 -2.64 -5.55
CA GLN A 49 -21.34 -3.13 -6.90
C GLN A 49 -20.11 -3.75 -7.59
N ILE A 50 -18.91 -3.21 -7.36
CA ILE A 50 -17.67 -3.62 -8.03
C ILE A 50 -17.06 -4.87 -7.38
N PHE A 51 -17.10 -4.97 -6.05
CA PHE A 51 -16.43 -6.06 -5.33
C PHE A 51 -17.09 -7.45 -5.51
N PRO A 52 -18.43 -7.61 -5.58
CA PRO A 52 -19.03 -8.90 -5.92
C PRO A 52 -18.74 -9.36 -7.36
N ALA A 53 -18.41 -8.42 -8.26
CA ALA A 53 -18.01 -8.73 -9.64
C ALA A 53 -16.50 -9.01 -9.78
N ALA A 54 -15.69 -8.63 -8.78
CA ALA A 54 -14.25 -8.89 -8.78
C ALA A 54 -13.89 -10.38 -8.60
N GLU A 55 -14.83 -11.21 -8.12
CA GLU A 55 -14.72 -12.66 -8.18
C GLU A 55 -14.73 -13.14 -9.65
N GLY A 56 -13.55 -13.39 -10.20
CA GLY A 56 -13.37 -14.07 -11.48
C GLY A 56 -13.04 -13.17 -12.67
N GLN A 57 -13.07 -11.84 -12.53
CA GLN A 57 -12.74 -10.95 -13.65
C GLN A 57 -11.26 -10.52 -13.57
N ASN A 58 -10.42 -11.26 -14.29
CA ASN A 58 -9.00 -10.97 -14.49
C ASN A 58 -8.82 -9.84 -15.52
N TRP A 59 -9.38 -8.66 -15.24
CA TRP A 59 -9.25 -7.51 -16.14
C TRP A 59 -7.79 -7.04 -16.19
N PRO A 60 -7.26 -6.72 -17.38
CA PRO A 60 -5.96 -6.09 -17.46
C PRO A 60 -6.01 -4.71 -16.80
N PRO A 61 -5.02 -4.35 -15.96
CA PRO A 61 -4.88 -3.00 -15.43
C PRO A 61 -4.82 -1.99 -16.58
N ARG A 62 -5.37 -0.78 -16.36
CA ARG A 62 -5.29 0.27 -17.38
C ARG A 62 -3.84 0.68 -17.59
N LEU A 63 -3.44 0.83 -18.84
CA LEU A 63 -2.11 1.34 -19.16
C LEU A 63 -2.02 2.81 -18.76
N ILE A 64 -0.96 3.17 -18.05
CA ILE A 64 -0.67 4.53 -17.64
C ILE A 64 0.50 5.09 -18.44
N GLN A 65 0.59 6.41 -18.53
CA GLN A 65 1.71 7.12 -19.16
C GLN A 65 2.29 8.13 -18.18
N PRO A 66 3.21 7.70 -17.28
CA PRO A 66 3.83 8.60 -16.34
C PRO A 66 4.72 9.63 -17.03
N MET A 67 4.51 10.90 -16.74
CA MET A 67 5.37 12.00 -17.16
C MET A 67 6.48 12.19 -16.13
N TRP A 68 7.73 11.97 -16.55
CA TRP A 68 8.88 11.96 -15.64
C TRP A 68 9.64 13.28 -15.62
N LYS A 69 10.08 13.68 -14.42
CA LYS A 69 11.03 14.75 -14.16
C LYS A 69 12.19 14.20 -13.35
N THR A 70 13.42 14.39 -13.81
CA THR A 70 14.60 14.06 -13.01
C THR A 70 14.72 15.05 -11.84
N VAL A 71 14.76 14.52 -10.62
CA VAL A 71 14.88 15.31 -9.39
C VAL A 71 16.32 15.31 -8.88
N TRP A 72 16.99 14.17 -9.01
CA TRP A 72 18.36 14.01 -8.56
C TRP A 72 19.08 12.97 -9.41
N GLU A 73 20.38 13.19 -9.62
CA GLU A 73 21.19 12.30 -10.43
C GLU A 73 22.62 12.27 -9.93
N THR A 74 23.22 11.08 -9.97
CA THR A 74 24.64 10.85 -9.71
C THR A 74 25.27 10.10 -10.88
N LYS A 75 26.54 9.74 -10.73
CA LYS A 75 27.22 8.86 -11.68
C LYS A 75 26.48 7.52 -11.83
N ASN A 76 25.98 6.94 -10.74
CA ASN A 76 25.51 5.55 -10.73
C ASN A 76 23.99 5.40 -10.59
N ALA A 77 23.28 6.42 -10.10
CA ALA A 77 21.84 6.34 -9.82
C ALA A 77 21.11 7.62 -10.25
N CYS A 78 19.82 7.48 -10.52
CA CYS A 78 18.92 8.56 -10.90
C CYS A 78 17.62 8.44 -10.12
N LEU A 79 17.15 9.56 -9.58
CA LEU A 79 15.82 9.71 -8.99
C LEU A 79 14.97 10.57 -9.91
N LYS A 80 13.84 10.01 -10.34
CA LYS A 80 12.82 10.70 -11.12
C LYS A 80 11.53 10.76 -10.33
N GLU A 81 10.79 11.84 -10.47
CA GLU A 81 9.39 11.92 -10.05
C GLU A 81 8.50 11.88 -11.27
N GLY A 82 7.45 11.07 -11.20
CA GLY A 82 6.46 10.85 -12.23
C GLY A 82 5.09 11.33 -11.78
N LEU A 83 4.31 11.81 -12.75
CA LEU A 83 2.90 12.13 -12.59
C LEU A 83 2.08 11.34 -13.61
N PHE A 84 0.98 10.74 -13.20
CA PHE A 84 0.02 10.13 -14.11
C PHE A 84 -1.41 10.30 -13.59
N ARG A 85 -2.38 10.27 -14.50
CA ARG A 85 -3.80 10.29 -14.13
C ARG A 85 -4.16 9.00 -13.40
N THR A 86 -4.84 9.11 -12.27
CA THR A 86 -5.29 7.95 -11.50
C THR A 86 -6.20 7.06 -12.38
N PRO A 87 -5.88 5.75 -12.53
CA PRO A 87 -6.49 4.87 -13.52
C PRO A 87 -7.86 4.32 -13.09
N CYS A 88 -8.79 5.21 -12.72
CA CYS A 88 -10.15 4.85 -12.30
C CYS A 88 -11.20 5.35 -13.33
N ASP A 89 -12.42 4.82 -13.24
CA ASP A 89 -13.56 5.34 -14.01
C ASP A 89 -13.89 6.78 -13.62
N GLU A 90 -14.41 7.56 -14.57
CA GLU A 90 -14.79 8.97 -14.36
C GLU A 90 -15.75 9.12 -13.18
N GLN A 91 -16.67 8.17 -13.00
CA GLN A 91 -17.60 8.15 -11.86
C GLN A 91 -16.86 8.03 -10.51
N ILE A 92 -15.86 7.14 -10.43
CA ILE A 92 -15.02 6.96 -9.23
C ILE A 92 -14.16 8.21 -9.01
N ILE A 93 -13.52 8.72 -10.07
CA ILE A 93 -12.70 9.93 -10.00
C ILE A 93 -13.50 11.13 -9.47
N ASN A 94 -14.76 11.28 -9.90
CA ASN A 94 -15.64 12.35 -9.41
C ASN A 94 -16.02 12.20 -7.92
N ALA A 95 -16.06 10.96 -7.41
CA ALA A 95 -16.25 10.67 -5.99
C ALA A 95 -15.01 10.99 -5.15
N LEU A 96 -13.82 10.87 -5.75
CA LEU A 96 -12.55 11.10 -5.07
C LEU A 96 -12.25 12.60 -4.90
N PRO A 97 -11.46 12.96 -3.87
CA PRO A 97 -10.97 14.33 -3.72
C PRO A 97 -10.02 14.69 -4.89
N PRO A 98 -9.93 15.98 -5.29
CA PRO A 98 -9.10 16.41 -6.41
C PRO A 98 -7.63 15.96 -6.32
N GLU A 99 -7.10 15.87 -5.10
CA GLU A 99 -5.74 15.40 -4.81
C GLU A 99 -5.52 13.94 -5.23
N SER A 100 -6.59 13.14 -5.39
CA SER A 100 -6.54 11.74 -5.84
C SER A 100 -6.84 11.58 -7.33
N HIS A 101 -6.92 12.68 -8.09
CA HIS A 101 -7.10 12.61 -9.56
C HIS A 101 -5.79 12.36 -10.30
N VAL A 102 -4.68 12.75 -9.66
CA VAL A 102 -3.32 12.60 -10.19
C VAL A 102 -2.47 11.85 -9.19
N ALA A 103 -1.95 10.71 -9.62
CA ALA A 103 -1.00 9.92 -8.86
C ALA A 103 0.41 10.51 -9.02
N ARG A 104 1.14 10.56 -7.89
CA ARG A 104 2.57 10.90 -7.87
C ARG A 104 3.40 9.66 -7.54
N VAL A 105 4.49 9.49 -8.28
CA VAL A 105 5.41 8.36 -8.10
C VAL A 105 6.84 8.85 -8.08
N ALA A 106 7.69 8.30 -7.20
CA ALA A 106 9.12 8.51 -7.24
C ALA A 106 9.81 7.21 -7.68
N PHE A 107 10.81 7.32 -8.53
CA PHE A 107 11.53 6.20 -9.11
C PHE A 107 13.04 6.39 -8.99
N LEU A 108 13.66 5.59 -8.12
CA LEU A 108 15.08 5.54 -7.87
C LEU A 108 15.66 4.30 -8.55
N ALA A 109 16.52 4.50 -9.54
CA ALA A 109 17.08 3.40 -10.34
C ALA A 109 18.58 3.57 -10.61
N PRO A 110 19.34 2.47 -10.75
CA PRO A 110 20.71 2.50 -11.25
C PRO A 110 20.75 2.88 -12.74
N LYS A 111 21.76 3.65 -13.15
CA LYS A 111 21.85 4.22 -14.51
C LYS A 111 22.37 3.26 -15.58
N PHE A 112 23.28 2.36 -15.22
CA PHE A 112 24.02 1.54 -16.18
C PHE A 112 23.54 0.09 -16.26
N VAL A 113 22.44 -0.23 -15.57
CA VAL A 113 21.83 -1.54 -15.60
C VAL A 113 20.58 -1.45 -16.47
N PRO A 114 20.47 -2.24 -17.54
CA PRO A 114 19.28 -2.20 -18.38
C PRO A 114 18.08 -2.79 -17.62
N PRO A 115 16.84 -2.32 -17.87
CA PRO A 115 15.63 -2.77 -17.15
C PRO A 115 15.44 -4.29 -17.11
N HIS A 116 15.72 -4.99 -18.21
CA HIS A 116 15.59 -6.45 -18.31
C HIS A 116 16.62 -7.25 -17.47
N LYS A 117 17.58 -6.59 -16.82
CA LYS A 117 18.54 -7.19 -15.87
C LYS A 117 18.37 -6.64 -14.45
N MET A 118 17.29 -5.91 -14.22
CA MET A 118 17.06 -5.15 -12.99
C MET A 118 15.78 -5.62 -12.33
N ALA A 119 15.84 -5.93 -11.04
CA ALA A 119 14.62 -6.07 -10.25
C ALA A 119 14.07 -4.69 -9.87
N CYS A 120 12.77 -4.57 -9.63
CA CYS A 120 12.16 -3.35 -9.16
C CYS A 120 11.24 -3.66 -7.99
N VAL A 121 11.33 -2.88 -6.92
CA VAL A 121 10.49 -2.95 -5.71
C VAL A 121 9.55 -1.76 -5.71
N VAL A 122 8.24 -1.99 -5.52
CA VAL A 122 7.22 -0.94 -5.49
C VAL A 122 6.69 -0.79 -4.07
N HIS A 123 7.06 0.29 -3.40
CA HIS A 123 6.59 0.61 -2.05
C HIS A 123 5.27 1.36 -2.10
N LEU A 124 4.28 0.83 -1.40
CA LEU A 124 2.99 1.47 -1.22
C LEU A 124 2.99 2.28 0.07
N ALA A 125 2.29 3.41 0.05
CA ALA A 125 2.06 4.24 1.22
C ALA A 125 1.17 3.49 2.21
N GLY A 126 1.55 3.51 3.48
CA GLY A 126 0.67 3.15 4.58
C GLY A 126 -0.19 4.32 5.04
N THR A 127 -1.06 4.05 6.01
CA THR A 127 -1.92 5.07 6.63
C THR A 127 -1.07 6.18 7.26
N GLY A 128 -1.30 7.43 6.85
CA GLY A 128 -0.59 8.60 7.37
C GLY A 128 0.79 8.84 6.73
N ASP A 129 1.21 8.00 5.78
CA ASP A 129 2.36 8.27 4.92
C ASP A 129 1.90 9.04 3.67
N HIS A 130 2.38 10.27 3.53
CA HIS A 130 1.99 11.18 2.46
C HIS A 130 3.19 11.65 1.61
N SER A 131 4.39 11.13 1.84
CA SER A 131 5.59 11.56 1.11
C SER A 131 6.48 10.40 0.71
N PHE A 132 7.47 10.65 -0.14
CA PHE A 132 8.37 9.61 -0.61
C PHE A 132 9.50 9.28 0.38
N GLU A 133 9.84 10.21 1.28
CA GLU A 133 11.16 10.23 1.93
C GLU A 133 11.47 8.97 2.74
N ARG A 134 10.55 8.52 3.58
CA ARG A 134 10.77 7.36 4.45
C ARG A 134 11.01 6.10 3.64
N ARG A 135 10.24 5.91 2.57
CA ARG A 135 10.31 4.75 1.69
C ARG A 135 11.48 4.82 0.72
N LEU A 136 11.86 6.00 0.24
CA LEU A 136 13.06 6.15 -0.60
C LEU A 136 14.36 5.81 0.16
N ARG A 137 14.39 5.96 1.49
CA ARG A 137 15.54 5.51 2.30
C ARG A 137 15.75 3.99 2.23
N LEU A 138 14.70 3.21 1.98
CA LEU A 138 14.80 1.77 1.75
C LEU A 138 15.49 1.44 0.43
N GLY A 139 15.45 2.36 -0.54
CA GLY A 139 16.06 2.16 -1.87
C GLY A 139 17.57 2.32 -1.92
N GLY A 140 18.17 3.07 -0.98
CA GLY A 140 19.62 3.28 -0.95
C GLY A 140 20.44 1.97 -0.89
N PRO A 141 20.13 1.04 0.04
CA PRO A 141 20.74 -0.28 0.06
C PRO A 141 20.44 -1.12 -1.20
N LEU A 142 19.21 -1.06 -1.72
CA LEU A 142 18.75 -1.82 -2.88
C LEU A 142 19.51 -1.47 -4.17
N LEU A 143 19.92 -0.21 -4.33
CA LEU A 143 20.74 0.23 -5.46
C LEU A 143 22.07 -0.53 -5.58
N LYS A 144 22.67 -0.95 -4.45
CA LYS A 144 23.93 -1.72 -4.46
C LYS A 144 23.76 -3.10 -5.07
N GLU A 145 22.54 -3.62 -5.04
CA GLU A 145 22.14 -4.93 -5.55
C GLU A 145 21.51 -4.85 -6.95
N ASN A 146 21.62 -3.69 -7.62
CA ASN A 146 20.98 -3.40 -8.91
C ASN A 146 19.45 -3.57 -8.86
N ILE A 147 18.84 -3.22 -7.73
CA ILE A 147 17.40 -3.24 -7.55
C ILE A 147 16.91 -1.78 -7.56
N ALA A 148 15.97 -1.47 -8.46
CA ALA A 148 15.29 -0.19 -8.48
C ALA A 148 14.19 -0.12 -7.42
N THR A 149 13.92 1.08 -6.96
CA THR A 149 12.92 1.38 -5.95
C THR A 149 11.94 2.38 -6.50
N MET A 150 10.67 2.00 -6.53
CA MET A 150 9.58 2.89 -6.92
C MET A 150 8.65 3.08 -5.73
N VAL A 151 8.16 4.30 -5.54
CA VAL A 151 7.37 4.70 -4.37
C VAL A 151 6.17 5.49 -4.84
N LEU A 152 4.97 5.02 -4.55
CA LEU A 152 3.73 5.75 -4.82
C LEU A 152 3.39 6.68 -3.66
N GLU A 153 3.17 7.97 -3.88
CA GLU A 153 2.96 8.93 -2.78
C GLU A 153 1.76 8.56 -1.92
N ARG A 154 0.67 8.18 -2.58
CA ARG A 154 -0.56 7.63 -2.03
C ARG A 154 -0.84 6.29 -2.71
N THR A 155 -1.65 5.45 -2.06
CA THR A 155 -1.94 4.10 -2.56
C THR A 155 -3.41 3.94 -2.84
N THR A 156 -3.75 3.79 -4.11
CA THR A 156 -4.92 2.99 -4.50
C THR A 156 -4.47 1.66 -5.09
N ILE A 157 -5.32 0.65 -5.00
CA ILE A 157 -5.07 -0.68 -5.59
C ILE A 157 -4.86 -0.56 -7.10
N GLU A 158 -5.66 0.27 -7.78
CA GLU A 158 -5.58 0.45 -9.24
C GLU A 158 -4.31 1.20 -9.67
N GLU A 159 -3.88 2.25 -8.95
CA GLU A 159 -2.60 2.92 -9.25
C GLU A 159 -1.43 1.95 -9.15
N ALA A 160 -1.41 1.13 -8.10
CA ALA A 160 -0.40 0.09 -7.95
C ALA A 160 -0.48 -0.91 -9.12
N ARG A 161 -1.64 -1.53 -9.38
CA ARG A 161 -1.81 -2.50 -10.46
C ARG A 161 -1.39 -1.94 -11.83
N SER A 162 -1.81 -0.73 -12.17
CA SER A 162 -1.43 -0.07 -13.42
C SER A 162 0.06 0.25 -13.52
N LEU A 163 0.68 0.66 -12.41
CA LEU A 163 2.12 0.93 -12.37
C LEU A 163 2.93 -0.35 -12.57
N LEU A 164 2.48 -1.47 -12.00
CA LEU A 164 3.09 -2.78 -12.22
C LEU A 164 2.91 -3.25 -13.66
N HIS A 165 1.75 -3.01 -14.23
CA HIS A 165 1.50 -3.29 -15.63
C HIS A 165 2.42 -2.46 -16.55
N TRP A 166 2.59 -1.16 -16.27
CA TRP A 166 3.50 -0.28 -17.01
C TRP A 166 4.97 -0.73 -16.89
N LEU A 167 5.39 -1.19 -15.71
CA LEU A 167 6.73 -1.77 -15.52
C LEU A 167 6.98 -2.96 -16.45
N ASP A 168 6.03 -3.90 -16.51
CA ASP A 168 6.13 -5.13 -17.30
C ASP A 168 6.03 -4.84 -18.81
N SER A 169 5.09 -3.99 -19.22
CA SER A 169 4.73 -3.76 -20.63
C SER A 169 5.58 -2.70 -21.34
N GLU A 170 5.85 -1.57 -20.69
CA GLU A 170 6.46 -0.39 -21.34
C GLU A 170 7.90 -0.15 -20.90
N ALA A 171 8.17 -0.23 -19.59
CA ALA A 171 9.51 0.05 -19.06
C ALA A 171 10.48 -1.14 -19.21
N GLY A 172 9.99 -2.31 -19.62
CA GLY A 172 10.82 -3.48 -19.95
C GLY A 172 11.32 -4.28 -18.75
N TYR A 173 10.69 -4.13 -17.58
CA TYR A 173 10.96 -4.90 -16.37
C TYR A 173 10.23 -6.25 -16.42
N GLY A 174 10.58 -7.11 -17.38
CA GLY A 174 9.78 -8.30 -17.70
C GLY A 174 10.29 -9.64 -17.13
N LYS A 175 11.61 -9.83 -16.98
CA LYS A 175 12.21 -11.13 -16.65
C LYS A 175 13.59 -11.03 -15.97
N MET A 176 13.79 -11.91 -14.98
CA MET A 176 15.04 -12.38 -14.32
C MET A 176 15.35 -11.83 -12.93
N GLY A 177 15.61 -12.76 -12.01
CA GLY A 177 15.82 -12.51 -10.58
C GLY A 177 17.27 -12.63 -10.09
N ILE A 178 17.36 -12.45 -8.77
CA ILE A 178 18.48 -12.61 -7.81
C ILE A 178 19.46 -11.41 -7.72
N SER A 179 19.44 -10.75 -6.56
CA SER A 179 20.68 -10.47 -5.80
C SER A 179 20.42 -10.34 -4.29
N LYS A 180 21.44 -10.70 -3.50
CA LYS A 180 21.43 -11.01 -2.05
C LYS A 180 21.33 -9.76 -1.18
N MET A 181 20.52 -9.81 -0.12
CA MET A 181 20.49 -8.77 0.92
C MET A 181 21.01 -9.34 2.24
N HIS A 182 22.32 -9.26 2.47
CA HIS A 182 22.92 -9.66 3.74
C HIS A 182 22.50 -8.66 4.82
N ASN A 183 21.83 -9.18 5.87
CA ASN A 183 21.22 -8.51 7.02
C ASN A 183 19.82 -7.91 6.84
N TRP A 184 18.88 -8.74 6.39
CA TRP A 184 17.67 -9.15 7.14
C TRP A 184 17.47 -10.64 6.79
N HIS A 185 17.12 -11.53 7.73
CA HIS A 185 17.12 -12.99 7.53
C HIS A 185 16.02 -13.50 6.57
N ILE A 186 16.04 -13.08 5.31
CA ILE A 186 15.31 -13.69 4.18
C ILE A 186 16.27 -13.65 2.99
N SER A 187 16.78 -14.81 2.58
CA SER A 187 17.59 -14.89 1.36
C SER A 187 16.66 -14.95 0.15
N VAL A 188 16.75 -13.95 -0.74
CA VAL A 188 16.07 -13.98 -2.05
C VAL A 188 16.51 -15.19 -2.90
N SER A 189 17.62 -15.84 -2.56
CA SER A 189 18.07 -17.11 -3.18
C SER A 189 17.18 -18.32 -2.83
N ASP A 190 16.41 -18.24 -1.75
CA ASP A 190 15.56 -19.35 -1.27
C ASP A 190 14.17 -19.33 -1.94
N LEU A 191 13.99 -18.44 -2.92
CA LEU A 191 12.83 -18.38 -3.80
C LEU A 191 13.18 -18.99 -5.18
N PRO A 192 13.33 -20.32 -5.29
CA PRO A 192 13.59 -20.95 -6.58
C PRO A 192 12.42 -20.68 -7.53
N ASN A 193 12.75 -20.27 -8.76
CA ASN A 193 11.81 -19.99 -9.87
C ASN A 193 11.10 -18.62 -9.87
N LEU A 194 11.53 -17.65 -9.05
CA LEU A 194 10.96 -16.30 -9.10
C LEU A 194 11.42 -15.55 -10.37
N THR A 195 10.52 -15.46 -11.36
CA THR A 195 10.76 -14.68 -12.58
C THR A 195 10.70 -13.17 -12.32
N ARG A 196 10.20 -12.74 -11.14
CA ARG A 196 9.72 -11.39 -10.83
C ARG A 196 9.84 -11.11 -9.32
N LEU A 197 10.89 -10.42 -8.84
CA LEU A 197 10.94 -9.93 -7.46
C LEU A 197 10.46 -8.47 -7.45
N LEU A 198 9.17 -8.31 -7.20
CA LEU A 198 8.56 -7.02 -6.93
C LEU A 198 8.13 -6.99 -5.47
N SER A 199 9.03 -6.67 -4.55
CA SER A 199 8.59 -6.53 -3.15
C SER A 199 7.64 -5.34 -3.03
N ILE A 200 6.44 -5.59 -2.51
CA ILE A 200 5.52 -4.54 -2.10
C ILE A 200 5.64 -4.39 -0.58
N CYS A 201 6.64 -3.63 -0.09
CA CYS A 201 6.67 -3.25 1.32
C CYS A 201 5.70 -2.08 1.50
N ALA A 202 4.53 -2.38 2.04
CA ALA A 202 3.59 -1.37 2.47
C ALA A 202 3.56 -1.35 4.00
N GLU A 203 3.65 -0.16 4.59
CA GLU A 203 3.19 0.08 5.97
C GLU A 203 1.66 -0.20 6.12
N SER A 204 0.98 -0.53 5.01
CA SER A 204 -0.34 -1.16 4.97
C SER A 204 -0.29 -2.47 4.16
N GLY A 205 0.30 -3.55 4.69
CA GLY A 205 0.44 -4.80 3.93
C GLY A 205 -0.88 -5.43 3.42
N VAL A 206 -2.04 -4.95 3.89
CA VAL A 206 -3.36 -5.22 3.27
C VAL A 206 -3.40 -4.85 1.79
N HIS A 207 -2.91 -3.66 1.42
CA HIS A 207 -2.90 -3.21 0.01
C HIS A 207 -1.93 -4.06 -0.84
N ALA A 208 -0.80 -4.46 -0.26
CA ALA A 208 0.15 -5.34 -0.94
C ALA A 208 -0.49 -6.70 -1.27
N ALA A 209 -1.21 -7.29 -0.30
CA ALA A 209 -1.93 -8.55 -0.49
C ALA A 209 -3.03 -8.43 -1.57
N MET A 210 -3.83 -7.35 -1.53
CA MET A 210 -4.88 -7.10 -2.54
C MET A 210 -4.30 -6.94 -3.95
N VAL A 211 -3.22 -6.16 -4.10
CA VAL A 211 -2.56 -5.97 -5.39
C VAL A 211 -2.01 -7.28 -5.92
N GLY A 212 -1.33 -8.09 -5.10
CA GLY A 212 -0.81 -9.39 -5.52
C GLY A 212 -1.90 -10.39 -5.88
N SER A 213 -3.04 -10.33 -5.19
CA SER A 213 -4.23 -11.14 -5.48
C SER A 213 -4.87 -10.78 -6.82
N LEU A 214 -5.08 -9.48 -7.08
CA LEU A 214 -5.83 -8.97 -8.24
C LEU A 214 -5.00 -8.77 -9.50
N HIS A 215 -3.68 -8.90 -9.44
CA HIS A 215 -2.84 -8.64 -10.60
C HIS A 215 -2.84 -9.83 -11.59
N PRO A 216 -2.92 -9.57 -12.91
CA PRO A 216 -3.04 -10.65 -13.90
C PRO A 216 -1.80 -11.52 -14.06
N THR A 217 -0.66 -11.10 -13.53
CA THR A 217 0.57 -11.89 -13.56
C THR A 217 1.08 -12.17 -12.15
N PRO A 218 1.75 -13.30 -11.91
CA PRO A 218 2.38 -13.58 -10.62
C PRO A 218 3.33 -12.46 -10.19
N ILE A 219 3.12 -11.97 -8.98
CA ILE A 219 3.93 -10.95 -8.31
C ILE A 219 4.34 -11.51 -6.95
N ALA A 220 5.61 -11.33 -6.61
CA ALA A 220 6.05 -11.55 -5.23
C ALA A 220 5.42 -10.47 -4.35
N THR A 221 4.87 -10.82 -3.19
CA THR A 221 4.33 -9.81 -2.27
C THR A 221 4.99 -9.96 -0.92
N LEU A 222 5.27 -8.83 -0.27
CA LEU A 222 5.86 -8.80 1.07
C LEU A 222 5.00 -7.96 2.03
N PRO A 223 3.82 -8.45 2.44
CA PRO A 223 3.03 -7.81 3.49
C PRO A 223 3.82 -7.83 4.81
N PHE A 224 4.11 -6.64 5.35
CA PHE A 224 4.87 -6.48 6.58
C PHE A 224 3.93 -6.06 7.72
N LEU A 225 3.83 -6.88 8.77
CA LEU A 225 3.03 -6.67 9.98
C LEU A 225 1.56 -6.32 9.68
N SER A 226 0.99 -6.90 8.63
CA SER A 226 -0.34 -6.52 8.15
C SER A 226 -1.44 -7.35 8.81
N PRO A 227 -2.47 -6.71 9.39
CA PRO A 227 -3.70 -7.42 9.72
C PRO A 227 -4.41 -7.87 8.43
N HIS A 228 -5.38 -8.77 8.56
CA HIS A 228 -6.25 -9.17 7.46
C HIS A 228 -7.18 -8.02 7.00
N SER A 229 -7.46 -7.06 7.88
CA SER A 229 -8.33 -5.93 7.58
C SER A 229 -7.92 -4.67 8.34
N ALA A 230 -8.21 -3.51 7.76
CA ALA A 230 -8.09 -2.22 8.42
C ALA A 230 -9.00 -2.08 9.65
N VAL A 231 -10.04 -2.92 9.77
CA VAL A 231 -10.88 -3.04 10.97
C VAL A 231 -10.02 -3.25 12.22
N VAL A 232 -9.04 -4.16 12.14
CA VAL A 232 -8.15 -4.46 13.27
C VAL A 232 -7.35 -3.23 13.68
N ALA A 233 -6.88 -2.42 12.73
CA ALA A 233 -6.10 -1.23 13.03
C ALA A 233 -6.96 -0.11 13.65
N PHE A 234 -8.11 0.20 13.05
CA PHE A 234 -8.93 1.36 13.39
C PHE A 234 -9.99 1.11 14.46
N CYS A 235 -10.49 -0.12 14.62
CA CYS A 235 -11.57 -0.43 15.57
C CYS A 235 -11.07 -1.15 16.82
N GLU A 236 -10.00 -1.95 16.71
CA GLU A 236 -9.51 -2.79 17.81
C GLU A 236 -8.13 -2.37 18.31
N GLY A 237 -7.26 -1.97 17.39
CA GLY A 237 -5.85 -1.65 17.60
C GLY A 237 -5.57 -0.20 17.98
N VAL A 238 -4.29 0.18 17.88
CA VAL A 238 -3.79 1.46 18.41
C VAL A 238 -4.38 2.69 17.71
N LEU A 239 -4.76 2.57 16.42
CA LEU A 239 -5.32 3.71 15.67
C LEU A 239 -6.74 4.07 16.13
N LYS A 240 -7.45 3.20 16.87
CA LYS A 240 -8.77 3.55 17.42
C LYS A 240 -8.73 4.77 18.32
N HIS A 241 -7.62 5.00 19.01
CA HIS A 241 -7.43 6.16 19.87
C HIS A 241 -7.07 7.44 19.08
N ALA A 242 -6.68 7.27 17.82
CA ALA A 242 -6.32 8.33 16.90
C ALA A 242 -7.51 8.74 16.00
N THR A 243 -8.56 7.93 15.93
CA THR A 243 -9.75 8.19 15.12
C THR A 243 -10.64 9.25 15.75
N ALA A 244 -11.05 10.25 14.97
CA ALA A 244 -11.99 11.30 15.37
C ALA A 244 -13.44 10.79 15.39
N TRP A 245 -13.76 9.88 16.32
CA TRP A 245 -15.08 9.24 16.40
C TRP A 245 -16.23 10.24 16.53
N ASP A 246 -16.03 11.35 17.26
CA ASP A 246 -17.05 12.38 17.39
C ASP A 246 -17.31 13.13 16.07
N ALA A 247 -16.26 13.39 15.27
CA ALA A 247 -16.40 14.02 13.97
C ALA A 247 -17.16 13.08 13.00
N LEU A 248 -16.80 11.80 13.01
CA LEU A 248 -17.50 10.74 12.25
C LEU A 248 -18.97 10.61 12.67
N ARG A 249 -19.26 10.72 13.97
CA ARG A 249 -20.63 10.65 14.52
C ARG A 249 -21.45 11.85 14.10
N GLN A 250 -20.90 13.06 14.21
CA GLN A 250 -21.58 14.30 13.84
C GLN A 250 -21.92 14.34 12.36
N ASP A 251 -21.05 13.79 11.51
CA ASP A 251 -21.23 13.77 10.05
C ASP A 251 -22.32 12.78 9.60
N LEU A 252 -22.49 11.64 10.30
CA LEU A 252 -23.58 10.69 10.03
C LEU A 252 -24.91 11.14 10.65
N SER A 253 -24.93 11.30 11.97
CA SER A 253 -26.11 11.72 12.72
C SER A 253 -25.74 11.91 14.20
N THR A 254 -26.09 13.06 14.76
CA THR A 254 -25.89 13.34 16.20
C THR A 254 -26.74 12.43 17.11
N ALA A 255 -27.76 11.76 16.57
CA ALA A 255 -28.60 10.81 17.29
C ALA A 255 -27.96 9.42 17.42
N MET A 256 -26.98 9.08 16.57
CA MET A 256 -26.27 7.81 16.68
C MET A 256 -25.35 7.79 17.89
N THR A 257 -25.25 6.61 18.50
CA THR A 257 -24.28 6.29 19.54
C THR A 257 -22.89 6.10 18.92
N LEU A 258 -21.83 6.26 19.73
CA LEU A 258 -20.46 5.99 19.29
C LEU A 258 -20.28 4.52 18.86
N HIS A 259 -21.01 3.59 19.48
CA HIS A 259 -20.98 2.18 19.13
C HIS A 259 -21.50 1.93 17.71
N GLU A 260 -22.63 2.55 17.33
CA GLU A 260 -23.19 2.42 15.98
C GLU A 260 -22.26 2.99 14.90
N VAL A 261 -21.57 4.10 15.21
CA VAL A 261 -20.57 4.68 14.29
C VAL A 261 -19.36 3.76 14.12
N GLN A 262 -18.92 3.11 15.20
CA GLN A 262 -17.85 2.11 15.14
C GLN A 262 -18.28 0.88 14.35
N GLU A 263 -19.51 0.38 14.53
CA GLU A 263 -20.07 -0.71 13.72
C GLU A 263 -20.15 -0.34 12.23
N HIS A 264 -20.56 0.89 11.92
CA HIS A 264 -20.54 1.38 10.55
C HIS A 264 -19.11 1.40 9.96
N MET A 265 -18.12 1.90 10.71
CA MET A 265 -16.70 1.82 10.31
C MET A 265 -16.25 0.37 10.08
N ARG A 266 -16.62 -0.56 10.96
CA ARG A 266 -16.32 -1.98 10.79
C ARG A 266 -16.90 -2.51 9.47
N HIS A 267 -18.16 -2.19 9.19
CA HIS A 267 -18.81 -2.60 7.95
C HIS A 267 -18.05 -2.10 6.71
N VAL A 268 -17.74 -0.80 6.65
CA VAL A 268 -17.03 -0.18 5.51
C VAL A 268 -15.65 -0.79 5.32
N LEU A 269 -14.84 -0.88 6.37
CA LEU A 269 -13.48 -1.42 6.29
C LEU A 269 -13.45 -2.94 6.02
N SER A 270 -14.53 -3.67 6.36
CA SER A 270 -14.66 -5.10 6.04
C SER A 270 -14.83 -5.38 4.54
N LEU A 271 -15.24 -4.38 3.75
CA LEU A 271 -15.33 -4.51 2.29
C LEU A 271 -13.95 -4.75 1.67
N THR A 272 -12.90 -4.26 2.33
CA THR A 272 -11.50 -4.43 1.95
C THR A 272 -10.79 -5.44 2.85
N ASP A 273 -11.49 -6.48 3.31
CA ASP A 273 -10.85 -7.59 4.00
C ASP A 273 -10.10 -8.48 3.00
N VAL A 274 -8.80 -8.71 3.20
CA VAL A 274 -7.97 -9.48 2.26
C VAL A 274 -8.44 -10.93 2.11
N THR A 275 -9.18 -11.48 3.07
CA THR A 275 -9.75 -12.84 3.00
C THR A 275 -10.86 -12.98 1.96
N ARG A 276 -11.43 -11.86 1.50
CA ARG A 276 -12.45 -11.81 0.44
C ARG A 276 -11.86 -11.73 -0.97
N PHE A 277 -10.54 -11.64 -1.09
CA PHE A 277 -9.85 -11.55 -2.36
C PHE A 277 -9.37 -12.94 -2.80
N PRO A 278 -9.23 -13.19 -4.12
CA PRO A 278 -8.75 -14.48 -4.60
C PRO A 278 -7.33 -14.77 -4.11
N ILE A 279 -6.98 -16.06 -4.06
CA ILE A 279 -5.62 -16.46 -3.75
C ILE A 279 -4.68 -15.92 -4.85
N PRO A 280 -3.53 -15.31 -4.51
CA PRO A 280 -2.55 -14.86 -5.50
C PRO A 280 -2.13 -15.97 -6.45
N LYS A 281 -1.84 -15.63 -7.72
CA LYS A 281 -1.52 -16.61 -8.77
C LYS A 281 -0.31 -17.51 -8.44
N ASN A 282 0.62 -17.01 -7.63
CA ASN A 282 1.72 -17.80 -7.10
C ASN A 282 1.87 -17.55 -5.59
N PRO A 283 1.17 -18.33 -4.75
CA PRO A 283 1.22 -18.15 -3.30
C PRO A 283 2.62 -18.33 -2.72
N ASN A 284 3.45 -19.18 -3.34
CA ASN A 284 4.84 -19.42 -2.92
C ASN A 284 5.76 -18.21 -3.13
N ALA A 285 5.33 -17.22 -3.91
CA ALA A 285 6.03 -15.94 -4.08
C ALA A 285 5.62 -14.90 -3.02
N CYS A 286 4.61 -15.17 -2.21
CA CYS A 286 4.20 -14.30 -1.11
C CYS A 286 5.00 -14.64 0.14
N ILE A 287 5.70 -13.65 0.69
CA ILE A 287 6.36 -13.76 1.98
C ILE A 287 5.55 -12.94 2.97
N LEU A 288 4.95 -13.61 3.94
CA LEU A 288 4.20 -12.95 5.00
C LEU A 288 5.13 -12.72 6.19
N VAL A 289 5.34 -11.47 6.56
CA VAL A 289 6.04 -11.12 7.81
C VAL A 289 4.97 -10.76 8.83
N ALA A 290 4.60 -11.73 9.67
CA ALA A 290 3.66 -11.53 10.76
C ALA A 290 4.35 -10.85 11.97
N ALA A 291 3.56 -10.11 12.75
CA ALA A 291 3.93 -9.57 14.06
C ALA A 291 3.62 -10.58 15.17
#